data_AF-A0A3B9APH7-F1
#
_entry.id   AF-A0A3B9APH7-F1
#
_cell.length_a   1.000
_cell.length_b   1.000
_cell.length_c   1.000
_cell.angle_alpha   90.00
_cell.angle_beta   90.00
_cell.angle_gamma   90.00
#
_symmetry.space_group_name_H-M   'P 1'
#
loop_
_entity.id
_entity.type
_entity.pdbx_description
1 polymer ?
#
loop_
_entity_poly.entity_id
_entity_poly.type
_entity_poly.pdbx_seq_one_letter_code
_entity_poly.pdbx_strand_id
1 'polypeptide(L)'
;MPVRYVPRRAFLFKDCQKGRHIDEKHYLLSSIYYAFFASAFHFPIFIMKNIFFLFAFIALVSSCQKKSVDEVYFDETALPAPSGLVADFVINHQNGSVNEKDPVLVTNQSQNAVSYEWNLGNGVTSTEATPSFDYQMHGIYTITLKVKDIHGNIKQTSKNITVLCIFGGIAHDF
;
A
#
# COMPACT_ATOMS: atom_id res chain seq x y z
N MET A 1 50.54 22.11 -14.31
CA MET A 1 49.34 22.32 -15.16
C MET A 1 48.15 22.51 -14.22
N PRO A 2 47.31 23.54 -14.38
CA PRO A 2 46.26 23.83 -13.40
C PRO A 2 45.08 22.86 -13.58
N VAL A 3 44.65 22.25 -12.47
CA VAL A 3 43.48 21.36 -12.40
C VAL A 3 42.21 22.22 -12.54
N ARG A 4 41.46 22.02 -13.63
CA ARG A 4 40.12 22.61 -13.79
C ARG A 4 39.12 21.79 -12.98
N TYR A 5 38.57 22.40 -11.94
CA TYR A 5 37.44 21.87 -11.19
C TYR A 5 36.17 22.02 -12.04
N VAL A 6 35.56 20.90 -12.46
CA VAL A 6 34.24 20.90 -13.13
C VAL A 6 33.18 20.63 -12.05
N PRO A 7 32.21 21.52 -11.83
CA PRO A 7 31.23 21.35 -10.78
C PRO A 7 30.25 20.22 -11.11
N ARG A 8 29.94 19.38 -10.12
CA ARG A 8 28.86 18.36 -10.16
C ARG A 8 27.55 19.02 -10.58
N ARG A 9 27.18 18.88 -11.86
CA ARG A 9 25.79 19.10 -12.28
C ARG A 9 25.00 17.85 -11.98
N ALA A 10 23.98 18.03 -11.17
CA ALA A 10 22.96 17.06 -10.81
C ALA A 10 22.41 16.33 -12.05
N PHE A 11 22.98 15.17 -12.38
CA PHE A 11 22.30 14.14 -13.15
C PHE A 11 21.42 13.34 -12.19
N LEU A 12 20.41 14.03 -11.67
CA LEU A 12 19.35 13.47 -10.85
C LEU A 12 18.13 13.30 -11.75
N PHE A 13 17.68 12.04 -11.86
CA PHE A 13 16.31 11.62 -12.21
C PHE A 13 15.77 11.70 -13.64
N LYS A 14 16.47 12.21 -14.67
CA LYS A 14 15.81 12.48 -15.97
C LYS A 14 15.74 11.38 -17.03
N ASP A 15 16.48 10.28 -16.90
CA ASP A 15 16.45 9.23 -17.94
C ASP A 15 15.77 7.91 -17.50
N CYS A 16 14.80 7.99 -16.58
CA CYS A 16 13.91 6.88 -16.19
C CYS A 16 12.43 7.26 -16.37
N GLN A 17 12.09 7.97 -17.46
CA GLN A 17 10.72 8.34 -17.81
C GLN A 17 10.45 8.01 -19.28
N LYS A 18 10.49 6.73 -19.63
CA LYS A 18 9.95 6.28 -20.91
C LYS A 18 9.21 4.95 -20.75
N GLY A 19 7.92 5.05 -20.43
CA GLY A 19 6.98 3.95 -20.63
C GLY A 19 5.94 3.75 -19.53
N ARG A 20 4.91 4.61 -19.47
CA ARG A 20 3.51 4.21 -19.24
C ARG A 20 2.59 5.42 -19.48
N HIS A 21 2.02 5.48 -20.68
CA HIS A 21 0.82 6.27 -20.97
C HIS A 21 -0.34 5.60 -20.21
N ILE A 22 -0.97 6.32 -19.29
CA ILE A 22 -2.25 5.92 -18.69
C ILE A 22 -3.31 6.78 -19.39
N ASP A 23 -4.29 6.10 -19.97
CA ASP A 23 -5.29 6.65 -20.85
C ASP A 23 -6.19 7.71 -20.19
N GLU A 24 -6.29 8.85 -20.85
CA GLU A 24 -7.14 10.01 -20.52
C GLU A 24 -8.59 9.75 -20.96
N LYS A 25 -9.36 8.97 -20.18
CA LYS A 25 -10.80 8.73 -20.46
C LYS A 25 -11.72 8.75 -19.23
N HIS A 26 -11.51 9.66 -18.28
CA HIS A 26 -12.41 9.76 -17.10
C HIS A 26 -12.89 11.17 -16.71
N TYR A 27 -12.85 12.16 -17.63
CA TYR A 27 -13.30 13.54 -17.32
C TYR A 27 -14.56 14.03 -18.07
N LEU A 28 -15.11 13.27 -19.02
CA LEU A 28 -16.25 13.73 -19.84
C LEU A 28 -17.64 13.32 -19.31
N LEU A 29 -17.72 12.38 -18.36
CA LEU A 29 -19.01 11.90 -17.82
C LEU A 29 -19.59 12.79 -16.71
N SER A 30 -18.80 13.70 -16.12
CA SER A 30 -19.30 14.59 -15.05
C SER A 30 -20.07 15.80 -15.58
N SER A 31 -19.70 16.35 -16.74
CA SER A 31 -20.32 17.59 -17.27
C SER A 31 -21.75 17.40 -17.77
N ILE A 32 -22.10 16.19 -18.24
CA ILE A 32 -23.45 15.89 -18.76
C ILE A 32 -24.43 15.65 -17.59
N TYR A 33 -23.95 15.13 -16.46
CA TYR A 33 -24.76 14.91 -15.26
C TYR A 33 -25.21 16.22 -14.60
N TYR A 34 -24.39 17.28 -14.67
CA TYR A 34 -24.75 18.60 -14.15
C TYR A 34 -25.70 19.39 -15.04
N ALA A 35 -25.74 19.12 -16.35
CA ALA A 35 -26.59 19.84 -17.29
C ALA A 35 -28.08 19.42 -17.23
N PHE A 36 -28.38 18.19 -16.79
CA PHE A 36 -29.74 17.66 -16.77
C PHE A 36 -30.55 18.04 -15.52
N PHE A 37 -29.90 18.45 -14.43
CA PHE A 37 -30.57 18.78 -13.16
C PHE A 37 -31.01 20.25 -13.04
N ALA A 38 -30.70 21.12 -14.01
CA ALA A 38 -30.90 22.56 -13.89
C ALA A 38 -32.28 23.09 -14.38
N SER A 39 -33.17 22.24 -14.91
CA SER A 39 -34.36 22.73 -15.66
C SER A 39 -35.72 22.26 -15.15
N ALA A 40 -35.81 21.55 -14.03
CA ALA A 40 -37.10 21.22 -13.43
C ALA A 40 -37.05 21.48 -11.94
N PHE A 41 -37.80 22.49 -11.47
CA PHE A 41 -38.49 22.61 -10.17
C PHE A 41 -38.72 24.10 -9.86
N HIS A 42 -39.61 24.72 -10.64
CA HIS A 42 -40.27 25.95 -10.25
C HIS A 42 -41.73 25.62 -9.89
N PHE A 43 -41.92 25.14 -8.66
CA PHE A 43 -43.23 25.06 -7.97
C PHE A 43 -42.97 25.44 -6.49
N PRO A 44 -43.95 26.04 -5.80
CA PRO A 44 -43.75 27.24 -4.99
C PRO A 44 -42.99 27.03 -3.67
N ILE A 45 -42.14 28.00 -3.38
CA ILE A 45 -41.02 28.01 -2.41
C ILE A 45 -41.43 28.09 -0.92
N PHE A 46 -42.72 27.95 -0.56
CA PHE A 46 -43.18 28.30 0.80
C PHE A 46 -43.65 27.16 1.72
N ILE A 47 -43.58 25.89 1.34
CA ILE A 47 -43.96 24.75 2.22
C ILE A 47 -42.79 23.79 2.53
N MET A 48 -41.68 23.88 1.79
CA MET A 48 -40.55 22.92 1.91
C MET A 48 -39.50 23.28 2.98
N LYS A 49 -39.48 24.51 3.53
CA LYS A 49 -38.45 24.90 4.51
C LYS A 49 -38.74 24.40 5.92
N ASN A 50 -39.99 24.43 6.38
CA ASN A 50 -40.33 24.04 7.77
C ASN A 50 -40.42 22.51 7.99
N ILE A 51 -40.64 21.72 6.95
CA ILE A 51 -40.64 20.25 7.06
C ILE A 51 -39.20 19.72 6.98
N PHE A 52 -38.31 20.35 6.20
CA PHE A 52 -36.90 19.98 6.11
C PHE A 52 -36.15 20.17 7.44
N PHE A 53 -36.45 21.25 8.18
CA PHE A 53 -35.91 21.45 9.53
C PHE A 53 -36.44 20.44 10.56
N LEU A 54 -37.68 19.94 10.39
CA LEU A 54 -38.26 18.93 11.28
C LEU A 54 -37.62 17.55 11.08
N PHE A 55 -37.38 17.13 9.83
CA PHE A 55 -36.71 15.86 9.53
C PHE A 55 -35.21 15.87 9.90
N ALA A 56 -34.53 17.01 9.78
CA ALA A 56 -33.14 17.16 10.23
C ALA A 56 -33.00 17.06 11.76
N PHE A 57 -34.01 17.53 12.52
CA PHE A 57 -34.01 17.45 13.99
C PHE A 57 -34.29 16.02 14.49
N ILE A 58 -35.18 15.29 13.83
CA ILE A 58 -35.47 13.89 14.17
C ILE A 58 -34.24 13.00 13.89
N ALA A 59 -33.50 13.25 12.80
CA ALA A 59 -32.26 12.52 12.49
C ALA A 59 -31.10 12.80 13.45
N LEU A 60 -31.09 13.96 14.14
CA LEU A 60 -30.08 14.30 15.14
C LEU A 60 -30.27 13.58 16.48
N VAL A 61 -31.50 13.23 16.86
CA VAL A 61 -31.77 12.50 18.12
C VAL A 61 -31.50 10.99 17.98
N SER A 62 -31.49 10.45 16.76
CA SER A 62 -31.31 9.00 16.52
C SER A 62 -29.87 8.52 16.35
N SER A 63 -28.86 9.41 16.42
CA SER A 63 -27.45 9.01 16.39
C SER A 63 -26.73 9.28 17.71
N CYS A 64 -27.19 8.65 18.79
CA CYS A 64 -26.29 8.22 19.88
C CYS A 64 -26.95 7.18 20.77
N GLN A 65 -27.03 5.94 20.29
CA GLN A 65 -27.02 4.78 21.18
C GLN A 65 -25.67 4.08 20.98
N LYS A 66 -24.62 4.69 21.51
CA LYS A 66 -23.32 4.03 21.64
C LYS A 66 -23.50 2.94 22.69
N LYS A 67 -23.53 1.70 22.20
CA LYS A 67 -23.49 0.44 22.95
C LYS A 67 -22.58 0.58 24.17
N SER A 68 -23.09 0.25 25.36
CA SER A 68 -22.29 0.12 26.57
C SER A 68 -21.14 -0.84 26.27
N VAL A 69 -19.93 -0.30 26.30
CA VAL A 69 -18.73 -1.12 26.36
C VAL A 69 -18.69 -1.60 27.80
N ASP A 70 -19.03 -2.86 28.03
CA ASP A 70 -18.68 -3.51 29.28
C ASP A 70 -17.17 -3.33 29.43
N GLU A 71 -16.77 -2.68 30.51
CA GLU A 71 -15.37 -2.44 30.84
C GLU A 71 -14.67 -3.80 30.98
N VAL A 72 -13.98 -4.21 29.90
CA VAL A 72 -13.00 -5.28 30.00
C VAL A 72 -11.83 -4.70 30.77
N TYR A 73 -11.83 -4.97 32.08
CA TYR A 73 -10.69 -4.77 32.96
C TYR A 73 -9.53 -5.63 32.44
N PHE A 74 -8.58 -5.00 31.74
CA PHE A 74 -7.32 -5.64 31.38
C PHE A 74 -6.35 -5.45 32.55
N ASP A 75 -6.18 -6.51 33.32
CA ASP A 75 -5.16 -6.61 34.36
C ASP A 75 -3.77 -6.64 33.71
N GLU A 76 -2.90 -5.70 34.09
CA GLU A 76 -1.56 -5.47 33.56
C GLU A 76 -0.53 -6.48 34.11
N THR A 77 -0.91 -7.76 34.24
CA THR A 77 0.02 -8.85 34.64
C THR A 77 -0.08 -10.12 33.78
N ALA A 78 -0.94 -10.16 32.76
CA ALA A 78 -0.92 -11.24 31.77
C ALA A 78 -0.15 -10.81 30.51
N LEU A 79 0.94 -11.52 30.16
CA LEU A 79 1.56 -11.39 28.83
C LEU A 79 0.45 -11.59 27.78
N PRO A 80 0.20 -10.65 26.86
CA PRO A 80 -0.84 -10.83 25.85
C PRO A 80 -0.43 -12.02 24.96
N ALA A 81 -1.11 -13.15 25.12
CA ALA A 81 -0.92 -14.29 24.24
C ALA A 81 -1.27 -13.83 22.80
N PRO A 82 -0.38 -13.96 21.81
CA PRO A 82 -0.73 -13.72 20.42
C PRO A 82 -1.63 -14.86 19.94
N SER A 83 -2.93 -14.78 20.24
CA SER A 83 -3.92 -15.84 20.03
C SER A 83 -4.52 -15.81 18.62
N GLY A 84 -3.66 -15.67 17.60
CA GLY A 84 -4.08 -15.71 16.20
C GLY A 84 -2.95 -16.04 15.24
N LEU A 85 -3.34 -16.51 14.05
CA LEU A 85 -2.44 -16.55 12.90
C LEU A 85 -2.01 -15.12 12.56
N VAL A 86 -0.70 -14.86 12.59
CA VAL A 86 -0.10 -13.59 12.20
C VAL A 86 0.71 -13.81 10.94
N ALA A 87 0.48 -12.97 9.92
CA ALA A 87 1.33 -12.90 8.74
C ALA A 87 2.22 -11.67 8.86
N ASP A 88 3.53 -11.86 9.06
CA ASP A 88 4.50 -10.77 9.06
C ASP A 88 5.85 -11.24 8.52
N PHE A 89 6.62 -10.30 7.98
CA PHE A 89 7.97 -10.53 7.49
C PHE A 89 8.75 -9.23 7.39
N VAL A 90 10.07 -9.29 7.48
CA VAL A 90 10.96 -8.12 7.30
C VAL A 90 11.83 -8.33 6.08
N ILE A 91 11.98 -7.28 5.28
CA ILE A 91 12.93 -7.22 4.18
C ILE A 91 14.24 -6.70 4.77
N ASN A 92 15.30 -7.51 4.72
CA ASN A 92 16.58 -7.20 5.36
C ASN A 92 17.46 -6.28 4.49
N HIS A 93 16.90 -5.17 3.99
CA HIS A 93 17.62 -4.17 3.19
C HIS A 93 17.47 -2.78 3.76
N GLN A 94 18.58 -2.02 3.70
CA GLN A 94 18.61 -0.63 4.17
C GLN A 94 17.59 0.20 3.37
N ASN A 95 16.76 0.95 4.07
CA ASN A 95 15.81 1.92 3.51
C ASN A 95 14.80 1.36 2.49
N GLY A 96 14.54 0.04 2.50
CA GLY A 96 13.58 -0.58 1.57
C GLY A 96 13.99 -0.50 0.09
N SER A 97 15.29 -0.34 -0.18
CA SER A 97 15.85 -0.31 -1.53
C SER A 97 17.01 -1.30 -1.69
N VAL A 98 17.16 -1.86 -2.89
CA VAL A 98 18.22 -2.81 -3.26
C VAL A 98 18.65 -2.55 -4.70
N ASN A 99 19.87 -2.89 -5.08
CA ASN A 99 20.27 -2.85 -6.49
C ASN A 99 19.70 -4.05 -7.25
N GLU A 100 19.49 -3.91 -8.56
CA GLU A 100 19.22 -5.07 -9.40
C GLU A 100 20.34 -6.12 -9.28
N LYS A 101 19.97 -7.40 -9.36
CA LYS A 101 20.84 -8.58 -9.21
C LYS A 101 21.47 -8.79 -7.82
N ASP A 102 21.36 -7.83 -6.91
CA ASP A 102 21.73 -8.06 -5.51
C ASP A 102 20.67 -8.96 -4.84
N PRO A 103 21.10 -9.90 -3.96
CA PRO A 103 20.17 -10.78 -3.26
C PRO A 103 19.32 -9.98 -2.26
N VAL A 104 18.02 -10.24 -2.28
CA VAL A 104 16.99 -9.77 -1.36
C VAL A 104 16.71 -10.84 -0.33
N LEU A 105 17.15 -10.59 0.90
CA LEU A 105 16.91 -11.46 2.04
C LEU A 105 15.63 -11.07 2.76
N VAL A 106 14.74 -12.03 2.98
CA VAL A 106 13.47 -11.83 3.68
C VAL A 106 13.40 -12.71 4.92
N THR A 107 13.20 -12.10 6.09
CA THR A 107 12.99 -12.82 7.36
C THR A 107 11.51 -12.96 7.65
N ASN A 108 11.02 -14.17 7.75
CA ASN A 108 9.64 -14.43 8.17
C ASN A 108 9.47 -14.21 9.67
N GLN A 109 8.42 -13.48 10.04
CA GLN A 109 8.03 -13.17 11.42
C GLN A 109 6.59 -13.61 11.73
N SER A 110 6.03 -14.47 10.88
CA SER A 110 4.69 -15.01 11.04
C SER A 110 4.61 -15.91 12.27
N GLN A 111 3.43 -15.94 12.89
CA GLN A 111 3.16 -16.73 14.09
C GLN A 111 1.99 -17.67 13.83
N ASN A 112 2.09 -18.89 14.37
CA ASN A 112 1.06 -19.94 14.24
C ASN A 112 0.78 -20.40 12.79
N ALA A 113 1.74 -20.21 11.87
CA ALA A 113 1.65 -20.67 10.48
C ALA A 113 2.27 -22.06 10.30
N VAL A 114 1.67 -22.89 9.44
CA VAL A 114 2.21 -24.20 9.03
C VAL A 114 2.61 -24.29 7.56
N SER A 115 2.18 -23.34 6.74
CA SER A 115 2.64 -23.22 5.35
C SER A 115 2.76 -21.77 4.91
N TYR A 116 3.67 -21.54 3.96
CA TYR A 116 4.02 -20.23 3.43
C TYR A 116 3.89 -20.24 1.91
N GLU A 117 3.41 -19.14 1.35
CA GLU A 117 3.31 -18.89 -0.09
C GLU A 117 3.74 -17.45 -0.33
N TRP A 118 4.88 -17.28 -0.99
CA TRP A 118 5.44 -16.00 -1.36
C TRP A 118 5.11 -15.68 -2.81
N ASN A 119 4.74 -14.43 -3.07
CA ASN A 119 4.67 -13.84 -4.40
C ASN A 119 5.50 -12.56 -4.41
N LEU A 120 6.48 -12.47 -5.32
CA LEU A 120 7.46 -11.38 -5.31
C LEU A 120 7.06 -10.22 -6.24
N GLY A 121 5.90 -10.28 -6.87
CA GLY A 121 5.42 -9.24 -7.79
C GLY A 121 6.12 -9.24 -9.16
N ASN A 122 7.13 -10.08 -9.38
CA ASN A 122 7.78 -10.32 -10.69
C ASN A 122 7.34 -11.63 -11.36
N GLY A 123 6.30 -12.29 -10.83
CA GLY A 123 5.83 -13.60 -11.29
C GLY A 123 6.53 -14.80 -10.67
N VAL A 124 7.57 -14.60 -9.86
CA VAL A 124 8.24 -15.65 -9.09
C VAL A 124 7.51 -15.88 -7.77
N THR A 125 7.44 -17.15 -7.37
CA THR A 125 6.83 -17.60 -6.11
C THR A 125 7.77 -18.52 -5.33
N SER A 126 7.55 -18.66 -4.02
CA SER A 126 8.28 -19.62 -3.17
C SER A 126 7.38 -20.15 -2.06
N THR A 127 7.73 -21.32 -1.53
CA THR A 127 7.10 -21.95 -0.37
C THR A 127 8.04 -22.09 0.82
N GLU A 128 9.28 -21.61 0.70
CA GLU A 128 10.25 -21.65 1.80
C GLU A 128 9.79 -20.74 2.95
N ALA A 129 10.16 -21.10 4.19
CA ALA A 129 9.83 -20.27 5.34
C ALA A 129 10.52 -18.90 5.27
N THR A 130 11.80 -18.87 4.87
CA THR A 130 12.66 -17.68 4.82
C THR A 130 13.47 -17.72 3.52
N PRO A 131 12.93 -17.23 2.41
CA PRO A 131 13.58 -17.32 1.10
C PRO A 131 14.58 -16.17 0.81
N SER A 132 15.39 -16.36 -0.23
CA SER A 132 16.25 -15.35 -0.84
C SER A 132 15.97 -15.25 -2.34
N PHE A 133 15.91 -14.04 -2.89
CA PHE A 133 15.60 -13.79 -4.30
C PHE A 133 16.35 -12.60 -4.84
N ASP A 134 16.45 -12.45 -6.15
CA ASP A 134 16.98 -11.25 -6.78
C ASP A 134 16.02 -10.72 -7.87
N TYR A 135 16.14 -9.44 -8.19
CA TYR A 135 15.37 -8.81 -9.25
C TYR A 135 16.30 -8.44 -10.41
N GLN A 136 15.98 -8.93 -11.60
CA GLN A 136 16.77 -8.71 -12.81
C GLN A 136 16.56 -7.32 -13.43
N MET A 137 15.46 -6.66 -13.10
CA MET A 137 15.11 -5.34 -13.60
C MET A 137 14.84 -4.41 -12.42
N HIS A 138 15.23 -3.15 -12.56
CA HIS A 138 14.83 -2.09 -11.64
C HIS A 138 13.32 -1.83 -11.70
N GLY A 139 12.77 -1.34 -10.60
CA GLY A 139 11.34 -1.11 -10.45
C GLY A 139 10.89 -1.20 -9.01
N ILE A 140 9.60 -0.98 -8.77
CA ILE A 140 8.99 -1.19 -7.46
C ILE A 140 8.26 -2.53 -7.51
N TYR A 141 8.61 -3.43 -6.59
CA TYR A 141 8.01 -4.75 -6.47
C TYR A 141 7.25 -4.85 -5.15
N THR A 142 6.10 -5.53 -5.19
CA THR A 142 5.29 -5.81 -4.01
C THR A 142 5.48 -7.27 -3.61
N ILE A 143 6.23 -7.50 -2.54
CA ILE A 143 6.39 -8.81 -1.94
C ILE A 143 5.16 -9.10 -1.10
N THR A 144 4.55 -10.25 -1.33
CA THR A 144 3.36 -10.71 -0.64
C THR A 144 3.64 -12.05 0.00
N LEU A 145 3.41 -12.14 1.31
CA LEU A 145 3.44 -13.40 2.06
C LEU A 145 2.01 -13.79 2.40
N LYS A 146 1.63 -14.99 2.00
CA LYS A 146 0.40 -15.66 2.43
C LYS A 146 0.75 -16.85 3.31
N VAL A 147 0.11 -16.93 4.46
CA VAL A 147 0.31 -18.01 5.44
C VAL A 147 -0.99 -18.71 5.73
N LYS A 148 -0.88 -19.99 6.10
CA LYS A 148 -2.01 -20.82 6.52
C LYS A 148 -1.68 -21.55 7.81
N ASP A 149 -2.65 -21.69 8.71
CA ASP A 149 -2.52 -22.47 9.95
C ASP A 149 -3.06 -23.91 9.80
N ILE A 150 -2.95 -24.71 10.87
CA ILE A 150 -3.46 -26.09 10.91
C ILE A 150 -4.98 -26.21 10.74
N HIS A 151 -5.73 -25.17 11.09
CA HIS A 151 -7.19 -25.13 10.98
C HIS A 151 -7.65 -24.64 9.60
N GLY A 152 -6.69 -24.25 8.75
CA GLY A 152 -6.93 -23.75 7.42
C GLY A 152 -7.24 -22.25 7.34
N ASN A 153 -7.08 -21.51 8.43
CA ASN A 153 -7.17 -20.05 8.42
C ASN A 153 -6.03 -19.48 7.56
N ILE A 154 -6.32 -18.42 6.83
CA ILE A 154 -5.36 -17.77 5.93
C ILE A 154 -5.19 -16.31 6.34
N LYS A 155 -3.95 -15.85 6.35
CA LYS A 155 -3.59 -14.43 6.48
C LYS A 155 -2.58 -14.07 5.41
N GLN A 156 -2.55 -12.79 5.06
CA GLN A 156 -1.65 -12.26 4.06
C GLN A 156 -1.14 -10.88 4.49
N THR A 157 0.10 -10.60 4.15
CA THR A 157 0.73 -9.29 4.32
C THR A 157 1.58 -8.95 3.09
N SER A 158 1.79 -7.66 2.82
CA SER A 158 2.54 -7.20 1.66
C SER A 158 3.45 -6.03 2.04
N LYS A 159 4.67 -6.01 1.48
CA LYS A 159 5.64 -4.93 1.64
C LYS A 159 6.28 -4.62 0.29
N ASN A 160 6.51 -3.33 0.03
CA ASN A 160 7.14 -2.89 -1.21
C ASN A 160 8.66 -2.84 -1.03
N ILE A 161 9.38 -3.15 -2.11
CA ILE A 161 10.81 -2.95 -2.24
C ILE A 161 11.11 -2.18 -3.53
N THR A 162 12.04 -1.24 -3.46
CA THR A 162 12.51 -0.50 -4.63
C THR A 162 13.81 -1.11 -5.13
N VAL A 163 13.81 -1.59 -6.36
CA VAL A 163 14.99 -2.12 -7.03
C VAL A 163 15.57 -1.00 -7.90
N LEU A 164 16.82 -0.64 -7.63
CA LEU A 164 17.57 0.41 -8.29
C LEU A 164 18.34 -0.18 -9.48
N CYS A 165 18.42 0.58 -10.56
CA CYS A 165 19.28 0.22 -11.68
C CYS A 165 20.74 0.47 -11.28
N ILE A 166 21.60 -0.53 -11.47
CA ILE A 166 23.04 -0.31 -11.41
C ILE A 166 23.48 0.12 -12.79
N PHE A 167 23.53 1.44 -13.01
CA PHE A 167 24.37 1.91 -14.11
C PHE A 167 25.79 1.51 -13.76
N GLY A 168 26.35 0.57 -14.51
CA GLY A 168 27.72 0.09 -14.37
C GLY A 168 28.70 1.25 -14.48
N GLY A 169 28.89 1.97 -13.39
CA GLY A 169 29.90 2.99 -13.19
C GLY A 169 31.13 2.37 -12.57
N ILE A 170 31.63 1.27 -13.12
CA ILE A 170 33.07 1.08 -13.09
C ILE A 170 33.63 2.02 -14.16
N ALA A 171 34.16 3.15 -13.72
CA ALA A 171 35.30 3.73 -14.44
C ALA A 171 36.43 2.71 -14.29
N HIS A 172 36.39 1.67 -15.12
CA HIS A 172 37.55 0.86 -15.41
C HIS A 172 38.28 1.59 -16.52
N ASP A 173 39.06 2.61 -16.16
CA ASP A 173 40.08 3.15 -17.05
C ASP A 173 41.21 3.82 -16.24
N PHE A 174 42.34 3.11 -16.25
CA PHE A 174 43.75 3.40 -15.93
C PHE A 174 44.14 4.45 -14.86
#